data_AF-A0A6J8CH15-F1
#
_entry.id   AF-A0A6J8CH15-F1
#
_cell.length_a   1.000
_cell.length_b   1.000
_cell.length_c   1.000
_cell.angle_alpha   90.00
_cell.angle_beta   90.00
_cell.angle_gamma   90.00
#
_symmetry.space_group_name_H-M   'P 1'
#
loop_
_entity.id
_entity.type
_entity.pdbx_description
1 polymer ?
#
loop_
_entity_poly.entity_id
_entity_poly.type
_entity_poly.pdbx_seq_one_letter_code
_entity_poly.pdbx_strand_id
1 'polypeptide(L)'
;MVLTLVLLILCTNVGKALASCYPGKTTCVTEDLLHMIMRAASTIKDSNSKTDLKRRPTFFASLKTYQTLSNIKDIVKFDDAKINVGGGYDSTTGIFTAPRNGIYIFSCTIMANGGGNVQFQLNKNDLLYTNGYAAKSDYGTQTVNSLVKLKTGDKVYIKHRTGTSQTVYGNHFSTFSGYLLSE
;
A
#
# COMPACT_ATOMS: atom_id res chain seq x y z
N MET A 1 19.71 -26.99 17.59
CA MET A 1 19.95 -26.39 16.24
C MET A 1 20.12 -24.87 16.27
N VAL A 2 19.42 -24.12 17.13
CA VAL A 2 19.57 -22.65 17.25
C VAL A 2 20.87 -22.23 17.97
N LEU A 3 21.29 -22.99 19.00
CA LEU A 3 22.50 -22.69 19.78
C LEU A 3 23.80 -22.81 18.94
N THR A 4 23.84 -23.76 18.02
CA THR A 4 24.97 -23.98 17.09
C THR A 4 25.10 -22.85 16.05
N LEU A 5 23.99 -22.22 15.66
CA LEU A 5 23.99 -21.11 14.70
C LEU A 5 24.49 -19.81 15.34
N VAL A 6 24.18 -19.59 16.63
CA VAL A 6 24.64 -18.43 17.40
C VAL A 6 26.16 -18.47 17.61
N LEU A 7 26.75 -19.65 17.87
CA LEU A 7 28.21 -19.80 17.94
C LEU A 7 28.91 -19.52 16.61
N LEU A 8 28.33 -19.93 15.47
CA LEU A 8 28.91 -19.68 14.15
C LEU A 8 28.93 -18.19 13.79
N ILE A 9 27.87 -17.45 14.13
CA ILE A 9 27.78 -15.99 13.90
C ILE A 9 28.82 -15.24 14.76
N LEU A 10 29.03 -15.69 16.00
CA LEU A 10 30.08 -15.16 16.87
C LEU A 10 31.47 -15.43 16.29
N CYS A 11 31.74 -16.65 15.80
CA CYS A 11 33.04 -17.00 15.18
C CYS A 11 33.35 -16.21 13.89
N THR A 12 32.34 -15.90 13.06
CA THR A 12 32.56 -15.12 11.83
C THR A 12 32.88 -13.64 12.07
N ASN A 13 32.48 -13.08 13.22
CA ASN A 13 32.75 -11.67 13.57
C ASN A 13 34.03 -11.48 14.38
N VAL A 14 34.58 -12.54 15.00
CA VAL A 14 35.89 -12.49 15.66
C VAL A 14 37.02 -12.24 14.65
N GLY A 15 36.87 -12.68 13.39
CA GLY A 15 37.89 -12.52 12.35
C GLY A 15 38.06 -11.10 11.77
N LYS A 16 37.24 -10.12 12.15
CA LYS A 16 37.31 -8.74 11.63
C LYS A 16 37.63 -7.67 12.68
N ALA A 17 37.77 -8.04 13.96
CA ALA A 17 38.20 -7.12 15.00
C ALA A 17 39.74 -7.09 15.08
N LEU A 18 40.39 -6.57 14.04
CA LEU A 18 41.80 -6.17 14.12
C LEU A 18 41.86 -4.68 14.46
N ALA A 19 41.89 -4.37 15.76
CA ALA A 19 42.39 -3.08 16.25
C ALA A 19 42.88 -3.18 17.70
N SER A 20 44.20 -3.05 17.84
CA SER A 20 44.94 -2.56 19.02
C SER A 20 44.44 -2.97 20.42
N CYS A 21 44.97 -4.06 20.96
CA CYS A 21 44.99 -4.28 22.41
C CYS A 21 46.40 -4.01 22.95
N TYR A 22 46.54 -3.02 23.83
CA TYR A 22 47.72 -2.84 24.69
C TYR A 22 47.64 -3.81 25.88
N PRO A 23 48.77 -4.36 26.36
CA PRO A 23 48.75 -5.34 27.44
C PRO A 23 48.45 -4.66 28.78
N GLY A 24 47.38 -5.09 29.48
CA GLY A 24 47.16 -4.72 30.88
C GLY A 24 45.74 -4.45 31.37
N LYS A 25 44.69 -4.52 30.54
CA LYS A 25 43.29 -4.33 31.02
C LYS A 25 42.31 -5.32 30.40
N THR A 26 41.61 -6.06 31.26
CA THR A 26 40.53 -7.02 30.96
C THR A 26 39.21 -6.37 30.49
N THR A 27 39.16 -5.04 30.34
CA THR A 27 37.91 -4.28 30.17
C THR A 27 37.58 -3.90 28.71
N CYS A 28 38.47 -4.17 27.76
CA CYS A 28 38.26 -3.78 26.35
C CYS A 28 37.14 -4.61 25.68
N VAL A 29 37.12 -5.92 25.95
CA VAL A 29 36.17 -6.85 25.31
C VAL A 29 34.74 -6.65 25.81
N THR A 30 34.56 -6.21 27.06
CA THR A 30 33.23 -6.09 27.68
C THR A 30 32.46 -4.86 27.21
N GLU A 31 33.14 -3.73 26.98
CA GLU A 31 32.50 -2.50 26.48
C GLU A 31 32.09 -2.65 25.01
N ASP A 32 32.94 -3.26 24.19
CA ASP A 32 32.62 -3.57 22.79
C ASP A 32 31.49 -4.59 22.69
N LEU A 33 31.51 -5.62 23.54
CA LEU A 33 30.44 -6.61 23.61
C LEU A 33 29.12 -5.96 24.06
N LEU A 34 29.16 -5.06 25.04
CA LEU A 34 27.98 -4.33 25.49
C LEU A 34 27.41 -3.46 24.37
N HIS A 35 28.27 -2.73 23.65
CA HIS A 35 27.86 -1.95 22.49
C HIS A 35 27.29 -2.81 21.36
N MET A 36 27.85 -3.99 21.13
CA MET A 36 27.39 -4.92 20.11
C MET A 36 26.04 -5.55 20.48
N ILE A 37 25.85 -5.92 21.76
CA ILE A 37 24.58 -6.42 22.30
C ILE A 37 23.51 -5.32 22.27
N MET A 38 23.85 -4.08 22.61
CA MET A 38 22.91 -2.95 22.58
C MET A 38 22.48 -2.60 21.14
N ARG A 39 23.39 -2.69 20.16
CA ARG A 39 23.06 -2.53 18.72
C ARG A 39 22.22 -3.69 18.18
N ALA A 40 22.51 -4.92 18.61
CA ALA A 40 21.69 -6.07 18.25
C ALA A 40 20.29 -5.98 18.87
N ALA A 41 20.21 -5.60 20.15
CA ALA A 41 18.95 -5.42 20.88
C ALA A 41 18.11 -4.24 20.34
N SER A 42 18.73 -3.15 19.88
CA SER A 42 18.02 -2.06 19.20
C SER A 42 17.44 -2.53 17.86
N THR A 43 18.19 -3.34 17.12
CA THR A 43 17.73 -3.94 15.85
C THR A 43 16.60 -4.95 16.08
N ILE A 44 16.61 -5.68 17.21
CA ILE A 44 15.54 -6.61 17.61
C ILE A 44 14.28 -5.84 18.09
N LYS A 45 14.43 -4.68 18.74
CA LYS A 45 13.28 -3.83 19.13
C LYS A 45 12.48 -3.28 17.94
N ASP A 46 13.08 -3.19 16.76
CA ASP A 46 12.42 -2.79 15.51
C ASP A 46 11.63 -3.92 14.83
N SER A 47 11.71 -5.16 15.31
CA SER A 47 10.91 -6.29 14.81
C SER A 47 9.47 -6.35 15.38
N ASN A 48 8.96 -5.21 15.85
CA ASN A 48 7.60 -5.09 16.33
C ASN A 48 6.67 -4.82 15.13
N SER A 49 6.09 -5.87 14.54
CA SER A 49 5.18 -5.91 13.37
C SER A 49 4.21 -4.72 13.16
N LYS A 50 3.87 -3.96 14.21
CA LYS A 50 3.04 -2.74 14.15
C LYS A 50 3.75 -1.51 13.56
N THR A 51 5.09 -1.39 13.59
CA THR A 51 5.83 -0.27 13.01
C THR A 51 6.11 -0.46 11.51
N ASP A 52 6.22 -1.70 11.04
CA ASP A 52 6.46 -2.02 9.62
C ASP A 52 5.21 -1.81 8.75
N LEU A 53 4.02 -2.18 9.26
CA LEU A 53 2.76 -1.86 8.61
C LEU A 53 2.59 -0.35 8.41
N LYS A 54 2.96 0.47 9.39
CA LYS A 54 2.91 1.95 9.26
C LYS A 54 3.80 2.49 8.12
N ARG A 55 4.77 1.73 7.60
CA ARG A 55 5.71 2.19 6.56
C ARG A 55 5.25 1.93 5.14
N ARG A 56 4.27 1.03 4.93
CA ARG A 56 3.79 0.63 3.59
C ARG A 56 2.36 1.08 3.37
N PRO A 57 2.14 2.25 2.74
CA PRO A 57 0.82 2.76 2.45
C PRO A 57 0.00 1.71 1.71
N THR A 58 -1.16 1.38 2.27
CA THR A 58 -2.03 0.31 1.78
C THR A 58 -3.46 0.69 2.10
N PHE A 59 -4.37 0.56 1.14
CA PHE A 59 -5.78 0.74 1.38
C PHE A 59 -6.62 -0.30 0.64
N PHE A 60 -7.79 -0.57 1.21
CA PHE A 60 -8.86 -1.32 0.60
C PHE A 60 -10.17 -0.64 0.99
N ALA A 61 -10.95 -0.26 -0.02
CA ALA A 61 -12.25 0.34 0.14
C ALA A 61 -13.27 -0.36 -0.76
N SER A 62 -14.51 -0.39 -0.29
CA SER A 62 -15.65 -0.96 -1.02
C SER A 62 -16.80 0.04 -1.03
N LEU A 63 -17.71 -0.14 -1.98
CA LEU A 63 -18.90 0.70 -2.11
C LEU A 63 -20.08 0.05 -1.38
N LYS A 64 -20.57 0.66 -0.29
CA LYS A 64 -21.72 0.16 0.49
C LYS A 64 -23.03 0.35 -0.27
N THR A 65 -23.29 1.56 -0.73
CA THR A 65 -24.54 1.92 -1.40
C THR A 65 -24.31 2.18 -2.88
N TYR A 66 -25.28 1.83 -3.71
CA TYR A 66 -25.26 2.15 -5.14
C TYR A 66 -24.93 3.62 -5.36
N GLN A 67 -24.03 3.89 -6.31
CA GLN A 67 -23.66 5.26 -6.67
C GLN A 67 -24.03 5.53 -8.12
N THR A 68 -24.93 6.48 -8.33
CA THR A 68 -25.25 6.99 -9.67
C THR A 68 -24.26 8.09 -10.03
N LEU A 69 -23.58 7.91 -11.17
CA LEU A 69 -22.66 8.85 -11.79
C LEU A 69 -23.37 9.49 -12.98
N SER A 70 -23.50 10.81 -12.99
CA SER A 70 -24.25 11.55 -14.02
C SER A 70 -23.38 12.56 -14.76
N ASN A 71 -22.26 12.97 -14.19
CA ASN A 71 -21.32 13.89 -14.82
C ASN A 71 -20.00 13.18 -15.15
N ILE A 72 -19.34 13.59 -16.22
CA ILE A 72 -17.99 13.11 -16.56
C ILE A 72 -16.95 13.45 -15.49
N LYS A 73 -17.25 14.39 -14.59
CA LYS A 73 -16.38 14.76 -13.46
C LYS A 73 -16.61 13.90 -12.21
N ASP A 74 -17.62 13.05 -12.19
CA ASP A 74 -17.95 12.27 -11.00
C ASP A 74 -16.86 11.26 -10.67
N ILE A 75 -16.53 11.16 -9.39
CA ILE A 75 -15.58 10.21 -8.83
C ILE A 75 -16.37 9.12 -8.11
N VAL A 76 -15.95 7.87 -8.28
CA VAL A 76 -16.52 6.75 -7.54
C VAL A 76 -16.00 6.80 -6.10
N LYS A 77 -16.90 6.99 -5.14
CA LYS A 77 -16.59 7.15 -3.72
C LYS A 77 -16.79 5.82 -3.02
N PHE A 78 -15.74 5.02 -2.93
CA PHE A 78 -15.77 3.78 -2.15
C PHE A 78 -15.77 4.15 -0.65
N ASP A 79 -16.98 4.29 -0.12
CA ASP A 79 -17.31 4.92 1.15
C ASP A 79 -17.02 4.04 2.39
N ASP A 80 -16.57 2.81 2.19
CA ASP A 80 -16.23 1.87 3.23
C ASP A 80 -14.78 1.39 3.12
N ALA A 81 -13.87 2.19 3.67
CA ALA A 81 -12.46 1.83 3.80
C ALA A 81 -12.26 0.84 4.96
N LYS A 82 -11.96 -0.44 4.64
CA LYS A 82 -11.61 -1.46 5.63
C LYS A 82 -10.14 -1.40 6.04
N ILE A 83 -9.29 -1.00 5.11
CA ILE A 83 -7.85 -0.82 5.32
C ILE A 83 -7.49 0.58 4.81
N ASN A 84 -6.76 1.35 5.61
CA ASN A 84 -6.22 2.65 5.22
C ASN A 84 -4.91 2.95 5.97
N VAL A 85 -3.95 2.05 5.83
CA VAL A 85 -2.64 2.15 6.46
C VAL A 85 -1.83 3.22 5.73
N GLY A 86 -1.23 4.14 6.49
CA GLY A 86 -0.53 5.31 5.96
C GLY A 86 -1.45 6.48 5.58
N GLY A 87 -2.78 6.32 5.73
CA GLY A 87 -3.75 7.43 5.60
C GLY A 87 -3.82 8.07 4.22
N GLY A 88 -3.48 7.33 3.16
CA GLY A 88 -3.47 7.85 1.80
C GLY A 88 -4.86 7.93 1.15
N TYR A 89 -5.81 7.08 1.55
CA TYR A 89 -7.15 7.06 0.95
C TYR A 89 -8.15 7.91 1.74
N ASP A 90 -8.95 8.71 1.04
CA ASP A 90 -10.06 9.46 1.61
C ASP A 90 -11.39 8.91 1.06
N SER A 91 -12.17 8.26 1.93
CA SER A 91 -13.44 7.62 1.57
C SER A 91 -14.56 8.62 1.28
N THR A 92 -14.41 9.89 1.70
CA THR A 92 -15.42 10.93 1.42
C THR A 92 -15.29 11.47 -0.01
N THR A 93 -14.08 11.45 -0.55
CA THR A 93 -13.77 11.94 -1.90
C THR A 93 -13.54 10.82 -2.91
N GLY A 94 -13.18 9.61 -2.47
CA GLY A 94 -12.81 8.49 -3.33
C GLY A 94 -11.36 8.54 -3.82
N ILE A 95 -10.54 9.44 -3.27
CA ILE A 95 -9.21 9.77 -3.79
C ILE A 95 -8.13 9.16 -2.90
N PHE A 96 -7.18 8.47 -3.53
CA PHE A 96 -5.90 8.13 -2.93
C PHE A 96 -4.88 9.23 -3.20
N THR A 97 -4.26 9.77 -2.17
CA THR A 97 -3.11 10.68 -2.25
C THR A 97 -1.87 9.95 -1.78
N ALA A 98 -0.85 9.85 -2.63
CA ALA A 98 0.37 9.14 -2.31
C ALA A 98 1.09 9.81 -1.12
N PRO A 99 1.24 9.14 0.04
CA PRO A 99 1.98 9.71 1.16
C PRO A 99 3.49 9.60 0.94
N ARG A 100 3.93 8.74 0.02
CA ARG A 100 5.34 8.41 -0.23
C ARG A 100 5.63 8.23 -1.72
N ASN A 101 6.86 8.53 -2.12
CA ASN A 101 7.37 8.21 -3.44
C ASN A 101 7.45 6.69 -3.62
N GLY A 102 7.15 6.21 -4.84
CA GLY A 102 7.36 4.81 -5.18
C GLY A 102 6.50 4.32 -6.34
N ILE A 103 6.53 3.01 -6.57
CA ILE A 103 5.65 2.29 -7.47
C ILE A 103 4.53 1.68 -6.64
N TYR A 104 3.29 1.97 -7.03
CA TYR A 104 2.09 1.46 -6.38
C TYR A 104 1.37 0.50 -7.31
N ILE A 105 0.74 -0.51 -6.74
CA ILE A 105 -0.24 -1.36 -7.44
C ILE A 105 -1.62 -0.89 -7.03
N PHE A 106 -2.49 -0.67 -8.01
CA PHE A 106 -3.91 -0.41 -7.80
C PHE A 106 -4.74 -1.50 -8.48
N SER A 107 -5.83 -1.89 -7.82
CA SER A 107 -6.84 -2.79 -8.36
C SER A 107 -8.22 -2.18 -8.10
N CYS A 108 -9.00 -2.02 -9.17
CA CYS A 108 -10.36 -1.52 -9.12
C CYS A 108 -11.30 -2.54 -9.76
N THR A 109 -12.33 -2.95 -9.05
CA THR A 109 -13.43 -3.76 -9.56
C THR A 109 -14.71 -2.94 -9.51
N ILE A 110 -15.40 -2.83 -10.64
CA ILE A 110 -16.71 -2.20 -10.73
C ILE A 110 -17.69 -3.20 -11.31
N MET A 111 -18.80 -3.40 -10.60
CA MET A 111 -19.97 -4.06 -11.09
C MET A 111 -21.00 -3.01 -11.52
N ALA A 112 -21.55 -3.14 -12.71
CA ALA A 112 -22.62 -2.28 -13.20
C ALA A 112 -23.95 -2.69 -12.55
N ASN A 113 -24.83 -1.73 -12.29
CA ASN A 113 -26.22 -2.04 -11.99
C ASN A 113 -26.89 -2.61 -13.25
N GLY A 114 -27.44 -3.83 -13.19
CA GLY A 114 -27.81 -4.65 -14.36
C GLY A 114 -28.71 -3.99 -15.42
N GLY A 115 -29.35 -2.86 -15.09
CA GLY A 115 -30.06 -2.01 -16.05
C GLY A 115 -29.16 -1.28 -17.08
N GLY A 116 -27.85 -1.18 -16.87
CA GLY A 116 -26.93 -0.43 -17.74
C GLY A 116 -25.48 -0.88 -17.64
N ASN A 117 -24.61 -0.28 -18.46
CA ASN A 117 -23.17 -0.42 -18.37
C ASN A 117 -22.57 0.69 -17.49
N VAL A 118 -21.32 0.51 -17.05
CA VAL A 118 -20.53 1.57 -16.41
C VAL A 118 -19.20 1.69 -17.14
N GLN A 119 -18.89 2.90 -17.62
CA GLN A 119 -17.56 3.23 -18.16
C GLN A 119 -16.82 4.12 -17.18
N PHE A 120 -15.62 3.70 -16.83
CA PHE A 120 -14.81 4.40 -15.84
C PHE A 120 -13.36 4.45 -16.28
N GLN A 121 -12.58 5.28 -15.61
CA GLN A 121 -11.15 5.39 -15.83
C GLN A 121 -10.42 5.54 -14.51
N LEU A 122 -9.24 4.95 -14.43
CA LEU A 122 -8.27 5.27 -13.38
C LEU A 122 -7.49 6.50 -13.83
N ASN A 123 -7.49 7.52 -12.98
CA ASN A 123 -6.78 8.77 -13.22
C ASN A 123 -5.54 8.87 -12.34
N LYS A 124 -4.47 9.47 -12.87
CA LYS A 124 -3.34 10.01 -12.10
C LYS A 124 -3.31 11.52 -12.31
N ASN A 125 -3.45 12.31 -11.24
CA ASN A 125 -3.43 13.79 -11.32
C ASN A 125 -4.32 14.35 -12.46
N ASP A 126 -5.58 13.90 -12.51
CA ASP A 126 -6.58 14.28 -13.52
C ASP A 126 -6.33 13.78 -14.96
N LEU A 127 -5.18 13.17 -15.22
CA LEU A 127 -4.87 12.53 -16.50
C LEU A 127 -5.33 11.07 -16.50
N LEU A 128 -5.89 10.64 -17.63
CA LEU A 128 -6.26 9.26 -17.89
C LEU A 128 -5.02 8.36 -17.77
N TYR A 129 -5.10 7.32 -16.94
CA TYR A 129 -4.08 6.27 -16.85
C TYR A 129 -4.51 4.99 -17.55
N THR A 130 -5.75 4.53 -17.32
CA THR A 130 -6.34 3.37 -18.00
C THR A 130 -7.87 3.40 -17.92
N ASN A 131 -8.53 2.66 -18.81
CA ASN A 131 -9.99 2.59 -18.91
C ASN A 131 -10.54 1.26 -18.38
N GLY A 132 -11.78 1.30 -17.90
CA GLY A 132 -12.59 0.14 -17.58
C GLY A 132 -13.99 0.26 -18.17
N TYR A 133 -14.57 -0.90 -18.51
CA TYR A 133 -15.91 -1.02 -19.05
C TYR A 133 -16.62 -2.23 -18.43
N ALA A 134 -17.52 -1.98 -17.50
CA ALA A 134 -18.43 -3.00 -16.99
C ALA A 134 -19.66 -3.04 -17.90
N ALA A 135 -19.82 -4.15 -18.64
CA ALA A 135 -20.88 -4.29 -19.63
C ALA A 135 -22.28 -4.32 -18.99
N LYS A 136 -23.30 -4.02 -19.81
CA LYS A 136 -24.70 -4.21 -19.40
C LYS A 136 -25.01 -5.71 -19.39
N SER A 137 -25.09 -6.29 -18.19
CA SER A 137 -25.58 -7.64 -17.92
C SER A 137 -25.94 -7.75 -16.43
N ASP A 138 -26.62 -8.83 -16.02
CA ASP A 138 -27.11 -9.01 -14.65
C ASP A 138 -26.05 -8.77 -13.57
N TYR A 139 -24.81 -9.18 -13.85
CA TYR A 139 -23.64 -9.00 -12.98
C TYR A 139 -22.42 -8.52 -13.76
N GLY A 140 -22.63 -7.63 -14.74
CA GLY A 140 -21.57 -7.10 -15.58
C GLY A 140 -20.47 -6.46 -14.75
N THR A 141 -19.30 -7.10 -14.71
CA THR A 141 -18.20 -6.76 -13.81
C THR A 141 -16.91 -6.58 -14.60
N GLN A 142 -16.14 -5.56 -14.24
CA GLN A 142 -14.82 -5.33 -14.80
C GLN A 142 -13.82 -5.03 -13.71
N THR A 143 -12.66 -5.68 -13.80
CA THR A 143 -11.49 -5.38 -12.97
C THR A 143 -10.39 -4.74 -13.80
N VAL A 144 -9.79 -3.68 -13.26
CA VAL A 144 -8.65 -2.98 -13.84
C VAL A 144 -7.51 -2.97 -12.83
N ASN A 145 -6.34 -3.47 -13.24
CA ASN A 145 -5.12 -3.47 -12.46
C ASN A 145 -4.11 -2.50 -13.07
N SER A 146 -3.34 -1.78 -12.26
CA SER A 146 -2.36 -0.81 -12.75
C SER A 146 -1.18 -0.67 -11.82
N LEU A 147 0.03 -0.67 -12.39
CA LEU A 147 1.24 -0.24 -11.71
C LEU A 147 1.45 1.23 -12.02
N VAL A 148 1.56 2.07 -11.00
CA VAL A 148 1.63 3.54 -11.13
C VAL A 148 2.83 4.07 -10.33
N LYS A 149 3.73 4.77 -11.01
CA LYS A 149 4.81 5.50 -10.33
C LYS A 149 4.25 6.82 -9.79
N LEU A 150 4.34 7.02 -8.48
CA LEU A 150 3.80 8.18 -7.78
C LEU A 150 4.91 8.92 -7.03
N LYS A 151 4.79 10.25 -7.00
CA LYS A 151 5.48 11.11 -6.05
C LYS A 151 4.53 11.41 -4.88
N THR A 152 5.07 11.76 -3.72
CA THR A 152 4.27 12.26 -2.61
C THR A 152 3.37 13.41 -3.08
N GLY A 153 2.09 13.32 -2.76
CA GLY A 153 1.05 14.27 -3.18
C GLY A 153 0.36 13.94 -4.51
N ASP A 154 0.88 13.01 -5.32
CA ASP A 154 0.18 12.55 -6.52
C ASP A 154 -1.15 11.88 -6.11
N LYS A 155 -2.20 12.10 -6.91
CA LYS A 155 -3.56 11.61 -6.67
C LYS A 155 -3.92 10.51 -7.66
N VAL A 156 -4.55 9.46 -7.16
CA VAL A 156 -5.12 8.37 -7.95
C VAL A 156 -6.57 8.14 -7.53
N TYR A 157 -7.47 8.05 -8.51
CA TYR A 157 -8.90 7.86 -8.25
C TYR A 157 -9.63 7.29 -9.47
N ILE A 158 -10.84 6.78 -9.24
CA ILE A 158 -11.70 6.22 -10.29
C ILE A 158 -12.74 7.24 -10.68
N LYS A 159 -12.78 7.59 -11.96
CA LYS A 159 -13.61 8.65 -12.51
C LYS A 159 -14.58 8.08 -13.53
N HIS A 160 -15.79 8.64 -13.55
CA HIS A 160 -16.76 8.38 -14.59
C HIS A 160 -16.23 8.87 -15.95
N ARG A 161 -16.44 8.07 -17.00
CA ARG A 161 -15.92 8.40 -18.34
C ARG A 161 -16.96 9.07 -19.25
N THR A 162 -18.23 9.02 -18.88
CA THR A 162 -19.33 9.48 -19.75
C THR A 162 -20.07 10.67 -19.13
N GLY A 163 -20.89 11.35 -19.93
CA GLY A 163 -21.87 12.33 -19.43
C GLY A 163 -23.28 11.73 -19.24
N THR A 164 -23.42 10.42 -19.40
CA THR A 164 -24.71 9.72 -19.31
C THR A 164 -24.85 9.09 -17.94
N SER A 165 -26.05 9.10 -17.36
CA SER A 165 -26.27 8.49 -16.05
C SER A 165 -25.97 6.99 -16.06
N GLN A 166 -25.02 6.55 -15.23
CA GLN A 166 -24.62 5.16 -15.04
C GLN A 166 -24.55 4.85 -13.54
N THR A 167 -24.98 3.67 -13.12
CA THR A 167 -25.02 3.31 -11.69
C THR A 167 -24.05 2.20 -11.38
N VAL A 168 -23.12 2.47 -10.47
CA VAL A 168 -22.18 1.49 -9.89
C VAL A 168 -22.91 0.70 -8.81
N TYR A 169 -22.80 -0.63 -8.89
CA TYR A 169 -23.42 -1.54 -7.93
C TYR A 169 -22.71 -1.45 -6.58
N GLY A 170 -23.49 -1.23 -5.51
CA GLY A 170 -23.01 -1.16 -4.14
C GLY A 170 -22.87 -2.53 -3.48
N ASN A 171 -23.30 -2.66 -2.22
CA ASN A 171 -23.28 -3.89 -1.44
C ASN A 171 -21.92 -4.62 -1.46
N HIS A 172 -20.84 -3.84 -1.45
CA HIS A 172 -19.44 -4.32 -1.46
C HIS A 172 -19.00 -5.07 -2.72
N PHE A 173 -19.80 -5.12 -3.80
CA PHE A 173 -19.41 -5.74 -5.07
C PHE A 173 -18.40 -4.91 -5.86
N SER A 174 -18.43 -3.59 -5.69
CA SER A 174 -17.45 -2.69 -6.28
C SER A 174 -16.40 -2.32 -5.25
N THR A 175 -15.12 -2.47 -5.61
CA THR A 175 -13.98 -2.30 -4.71
C THR A 175 -12.85 -1.51 -5.36
N PHE A 176 -12.08 -0.83 -4.54
CA PHE A 176 -10.85 -0.16 -4.95
C PHE A 176 -9.78 -0.35 -3.88
N SER A 177 -8.61 -0.78 -4.30
CA SER A 177 -7.49 -1.05 -3.41
C SER A 177 -6.18 -0.64 -4.04
N GLY A 178 -5.19 -0.44 -3.19
CA GLY A 178 -3.84 -0.24 -3.65
C GLY A 178 -2.82 -0.29 -2.53
N TYR A 179 -1.59 -0.57 -2.90
CA TYR A 179 -0.47 -0.69 -1.96
C TYR A 179 0.85 -0.30 -2.62
N LEU A 180 1.77 0.18 -1.78
CA LEU A 180 3.15 0.45 -2.20
C LEU A 180 3.89 -0.86 -2.47
N LEU A 181 4.39 -1.01 -3.69
CA LEU A 181 5.21 -2.14 -4.11
C LEU A 181 6.70 -1.91 -3.78
N SER A 182 7.24 -0.75 -4.20
CA SER A 182 8.65 -0.42 -4.05
C SER A 182 8.86 1.09 -3.98
N GLU A 183 9.96 1.51 -3.37
CA GLU A 183 10.38 2.91 -3.18
C GLU A 183 11.42 3.33 -4.23
#